data_AF-A0A377B7Q4-F1
#
_entry.id   AF-A0A377B7Q4-F1
#
_cell.length_a   1.000
_cell.length_b   1.000
_cell.length_c   1.000
_cell.angle_alpha   90.00
_cell.angle_beta   90.00
_cell.angle_gamma   90.00
#
_symmetry.space_group_name_H-M   'P 1'
#
loop_
_entity.id
_entity.type
_entity.pdbx_description
1 polymer ?
#
loop_
_entity_poly.entity_id
_entity_poly.type
_entity_poly.pdbx_seq_one_letter_code
_entity_poly.pdbx_strand_id
1 'polypeptide(L)'
;MRWLSHRGGALDYQEWCAAHPGERFPVSVALGADPATILGAVTPVPDTLSEYAFAGLLRGTKTEVVKCISNDLEVPASAEIVLEGYIDPGEMAPEGPYGDHTGYYNEVDSFPGVYRDAYYPA
;
A
#
# COMPACT_ATOMS: atom_id res chain seq x y z
N MET A 1 -1.98 9.25 1.51
CA MET A 1 -2.34 7.98 0.84
C MET A 1 -3.62 8.17 0.05
N ARG A 2 -3.56 8.20 -1.29
CA ARG A 2 -4.77 8.36 -2.12
C ARG A 2 -5.40 7.00 -2.46
N TRP A 3 -6.04 6.38 -1.49
CA TRP A 3 -6.91 5.23 -1.75
C TRP A 3 -8.34 5.70 -1.95
N LEU A 4 -8.98 5.26 -3.05
CA LEU A 4 -10.44 5.41 -3.17
C LEU A 4 -11.12 4.52 -2.14
N SER A 5 -12.30 4.93 -1.66
CA SER A 5 -12.98 4.36 -0.50
C SER A 5 -13.24 2.84 -0.54
N HIS A 6 -13.27 2.23 -1.73
CA HIS A 6 -13.55 0.80 -1.94
C HIS A 6 -12.28 -0.05 -2.12
N ARG A 7 -11.08 0.54 -2.03
CA ARG A 7 -9.82 -0.20 -2.19
C ARG A 7 -9.45 -0.90 -0.87
N GLY A 8 -8.81 -2.07 -0.95
CA GLY A 8 -8.40 -2.88 0.21
C GLY A 8 -7.76 -2.06 1.32
N GLY A 9 -6.68 -1.33 1.03
CA GLY A 9 -6.02 -0.49 2.05
C GLY A 9 -6.90 0.59 2.69
N ALA A 10 -7.92 1.13 2.00
CA ALA A 10 -8.87 2.07 2.60
C ALA A 10 -9.82 1.37 3.58
N LEU A 11 -10.27 0.16 3.22
CA LEU A 11 -11.10 -0.68 4.10
C LEU A 11 -10.30 -1.13 5.32
N ASP A 12 -9.06 -1.61 5.13
CA ASP A 12 -8.15 -2.01 6.21
C ASP A 12 -7.91 -0.85 7.19
N TYR A 13 -7.66 0.36 6.69
CA TYR A 13 -7.49 1.54 7.53
C TYR A 13 -8.76 1.89 8.32
N GLN A 14 -9.93 1.79 7.69
CA GLN A 14 -11.22 2.05 8.34
C GLN A 14 -11.49 1.02 9.45
N GLU A 15 -11.28 -0.26 9.17
CA GLU A 15 -11.43 -1.34 10.13
C GLU A 15 -10.44 -1.21 11.29
N TRP A 16 -9.18 -0.87 10.99
CA TRP A 16 -8.16 -0.59 12.00
C TRP A 16 -8.57 0.53 12.93
N CYS A 17 -9.04 1.67 12.40
CA CYS A 17 -9.47 2.80 13.23
C CYS A 17 -10.66 2.46 14.13
N ALA A 18 -11.56 1.57 13.68
CA ALA A 18 -12.69 1.11 14.47
C ALA A 18 -12.26 0.13 15.58
N ALA A 19 -11.32 -0.77 15.28
CA ALA A 19 -10.84 -1.79 16.21
C ALA A 19 -9.80 -1.25 17.21
N HIS A 20 -8.99 -0.27 16.80
CA HIS A 20 -7.87 0.29 17.57
C HIS A 20 -7.95 1.84 17.60
N PRO A 21 -8.94 2.43 18.30
CA PRO A 21 -9.16 3.88 18.26
C PRO A 21 -7.94 4.68 18.74
N GLY A 22 -7.44 5.57 17.88
CA GLY A 22 -6.30 6.44 18.18
C GLY A 22 -4.93 5.79 17.99
N GLU A 23 -4.87 4.52 17.60
CA GLU A 23 -3.60 3.83 17.30
C GLU A 23 -3.19 4.03 15.84
N ARG A 24 -1.90 4.26 15.61
CA ARG A 24 -1.29 4.41 14.29
C ARG A 24 -1.51 3.17 13.43
N PHE A 25 -1.97 3.37 12.20
CA PHE A 25 -2.13 2.28 11.24
C PHE A 25 -0.82 2.04 10.48
N PRO A 26 -0.15 0.89 10.63
CA PRO A 26 1.12 0.62 9.96
C PRO A 26 0.93 0.47 8.45
N VAL A 27 1.85 1.03 7.66
CA VAL A 27 1.85 0.91 6.20
C VAL A 27 3.27 0.77 5.65
N SER A 28 3.42 -0.08 4.63
CA SER A 28 4.67 -0.25 3.89
C SER A 28 4.41 -0.17 2.38
N VAL A 29 5.30 0.50 1.65
CA VAL A 29 5.23 0.68 0.20
C VAL A 29 6.52 0.18 -0.44
N ALA A 30 6.40 -0.82 -1.30
CA ALA A 30 7.52 -1.37 -2.07
C ALA A 30 7.55 -0.75 -3.48
N LEU A 31 8.71 -0.24 -3.89
CA LEU A 31 8.97 0.32 -5.21
C LEU A 31 10.03 -0.55 -5.92
N GLY A 32 9.81 -0.84 -7.20
CA GLY A 32 10.73 -1.69 -7.98
C GLY A 32 10.68 -3.17 -7.59
N ALA A 33 9.51 -3.69 -7.19
CA ALA A 33 9.32 -5.13 -6.99
C ALA A 33 9.42 -5.90 -8.31
N ASP A 34 9.53 -7.23 -8.24
CA ASP A 34 9.56 -8.06 -9.43
C ASP A 34 8.26 -7.92 -10.28
N PRO A 35 8.33 -8.15 -11.61
CA PRO A 35 7.19 -7.91 -12.49
C PRO A 35 5.94 -8.73 -12.17
N ALA A 36 6.07 -9.95 -11.66
CA ALA A 36 4.92 -10.80 -11.36
C ALA A 36 4.17 -10.26 -10.14
N THR A 37 4.88 -9.75 -9.14
CA THR A 37 4.28 -9.05 -7.99
C THR A 37 3.53 -7.80 -8.42
N ILE A 38 4.13 -6.96 -9.28
CA ILE A 38 3.50 -5.74 -9.78
C ILE A 38 2.22 -6.07 -10.57
N LEU A 39 2.28 -7.07 -11.46
CA LEU A 39 1.11 -7.53 -12.21
C LEU A 39 0.05 -8.15 -11.30
N GLY A 40 0.45 -8.88 -10.26
CA GLY A 40 -0.47 -9.42 -9.27
C GLY A 40 -1.24 -8.33 -8.52
N ALA A 41 -0.55 -7.27 -8.09
CA ALA A 41 -1.14 -6.16 -7.36
C ALA A 41 -2.19 -5.35 -8.14
N VAL A 42 -2.12 -5.31 -9.47
CA VAL A 42 -3.11 -4.63 -10.33
C VAL A 42 -4.19 -5.57 -10.85
N THR A 43 -3.96 -6.88 -10.80
CA THR A 43 -4.94 -7.87 -11.25
C THR A 43 -6.09 -7.92 -10.24
N PRO A 44 -7.36 -7.84 -10.68
CA PRO A 44 -8.50 -7.97 -9.78
C PRO A 44 -8.65 -9.42 -9.31
N VAL A 45 -7.97 -9.76 -8.22
CA VAL A 45 -8.14 -11.03 -7.51
C VAL A 45 -9.17 -10.89 -6.39
N PRO A 46 -9.85 -11.97 -5.97
CA PRO A 46 -10.74 -11.93 -4.81
C PRO A 46 -9.96 -11.59 -3.53
N ASP A 47 -10.56 -10.85 -2.61
CA ASP A 47 -9.94 -10.49 -1.31
C ASP A 47 -9.51 -11.71 -0.46
N THR A 48 -10.10 -12.87 -0.73
CA THR A 48 -9.74 -14.14 -0.08
C THR A 48 -8.44 -14.76 -0.62
N LEU A 49 -7.85 -14.19 -1.66
CA LEU A 49 -6.62 -14.62 -2.30
C LEU A 49 -5.59 -13.50 -2.26
N SER A 50 -4.47 -13.74 -1.56
CA SER A 50 -3.35 -12.80 -1.56
C SER A 50 -2.80 -12.57 -2.97
N GLU A 51 -2.53 -11.31 -3.30
CA GLU A 51 -1.86 -10.89 -4.53
C GLU A 51 -0.47 -11.53 -4.67
N TYR A 52 0.22 -11.80 -3.55
CA TYR A 52 1.49 -12.54 -3.59
C TYR A 52 1.33 -14.00 -4.00
N ALA A 53 0.23 -14.65 -3.61
CA ALA A 53 -0.07 -16.01 -4.03
C ALA A 53 -0.38 -16.04 -5.53
N PHE A 54 -1.14 -15.06 -6.02
CA PHE A 54 -1.41 -14.90 -7.45
C PHE A 54 -0.14 -14.60 -8.26
N ALA A 55 0.72 -13.69 -7.77
CA ALA A 55 2.02 -13.41 -8.36
C ALA A 55 2.90 -14.66 -8.43
N GLY A 56 2.81 -15.55 -7.42
CA GLY A 56 3.53 -16.81 -7.43
C GLY A 56 3.02 -17.78 -8.51
N LEU A 57 1.71 -17.82 -8.76
CA LEU A 57 1.14 -18.60 -9.87
C LEU A 57 1.62 -18.07 -11.23
N LEU A 58 1.67 -16.74 -11.41
CA LEU A 58 2.17 -16.12 -12.64
C LEU A 58 3.66 -16.41 -12.86
N ARG A 59 4.46 -16.39 -11.80
CA ARG A 59 5.92 -16.60 -11.84
C ARG A 59 6.33 -18.06 -11.92
N GLY A 60 5.47 -18.98 -11.48
CA GLY A 60 5.75 -20.41 -11.36
C GLY A 60 6.50 -20.81 -10.08
N THR A 61 6.79 -19.87 -9.18
CA THR A 61 7.44 -20.08 -7.89
C THR A 61 6.84 -19.17 -6.84
N LYS A 62 7.00 -19.50 -5.55
CA LYS A 62 6.50 -18.65 -4.47
C LYS A 62 7.16 -17.27 -4.51
N THR A 63 6.39 -16.22 -4.26
CA THR A 63 6.92 -14.86 -4.09
C THR A 63 7.80 -14.83 -2.84
N GLU A 64 9.03 -14.34 -2.99
CA GLU A 64 9.96 -14.15 -1.88
C GLU A 64 9.66 -12.82 -1.20
N VAL A 65 9.40 -12.87 0.10
CA VAL A 65 9.07 -11.70 0.90
C VAL A 65 10.00 -11.59 2.10
N VAL A 66 10.14 -10.39 2.63
CA VAL A 66 10.91 -10.07 3.83
C VAL A 66 10.04 -9.22 4.76
N LYS A 67 10.17 -9.47 6.06
CA LYS A 67 9.50 -8.67 7.09
C LYS A 67 10.06 -7.25 7.08
N CYS A 68 9.17 -6.27 7.18
CA CYS A 68 9.52 -4.88 7.44
C CYS A 68 10.25 -4.71 8.79
N ILE A 69 10.93 -3.60 8.96
CA ILE A 69 11.72 -3.29 10.15
C ILE A 69 10.84 -2.70 11.26
N SER A 70 9.97 -1.73 10.93
CA SER A 70 9.14 -0.99 11.91
C SER A 70 7.77 -1.61 12.17
N ASN A 71 7.35 -2.59 11.36
CA ASN A 71 6.04 -3.23 11.47
C ASN A 71 6.08 -4.71 11.03
N ASP A 72 4.96 -5.41 11.20
CA ASP A 72 4.85 -6.84 10.91
C ASP A 72 4.44 -7.17 9.47
N LEU A 73 4.39 -6.18 8.57
CA LEU A 73 4.07 -6.41 7.16
C LEU A 73 5.24 -7.06 6.42
N GLU A 74 4.92 -7.81 5.38
CA GLU A 74 5.89 -8.42 4.47
C GLU A 74 5.89 -7.70 3.11
N VAL A 75 7.09 -7.36 2.63
CA VAL A 75 7.32 -6.72 1.33
C VAL A 75 8.14 -7.64 0.43
N PRO A 76 8.12 -7.49 -0.91
CA PRO A 76 8.94 -8.31 -1.79
C PRO A 76 10.42 -8.14 -1.47
N ALA A 77 11.12 -9.25 -1.23
CA ALA A 77 12.54 -9.21 -0.85
C ALA A 77 13.44 -8.60 -1.94
N SER A 78 12.97 -8.61 -3.19
CA SER A 78 13.65 -8.03 -4.34
C SER A 78 13.28 -6.57 -4.64
N ALA A 79 12.47 -5.91 -3.81
CA ALA A 79 12.12 -4.50 -4.01
C ALA A 79 13.37 -3.60 -3.95
N GLU A 80 13.48 -2.64 -4.87
CA GLU A 80 14.60 -1.70 -4.91
C GLU A 80 14.56 -0.66 -3.77
N ILE A 81 13.36 -0.24 -3.38
CA ILE A 81 13.16 0.72 -2.29
C ILE A 81 11.92 0.32 -1.50
N VAL A 82 12.04 0.30 -0.17
CA VAL A 82 10.90 0.12 0.74
C VAL A 82 10.72 1.38 1.58
N LEU A 83 9.48 1.88 1.62
CA LEU A 83 9.06 2.97 2.49
C LEU A 83 8.20 2.39 3.61
N GLU A 84 8.67 2.47 4.85
CA GLU A 84 7.92 2.02 6.02
C GLU A 84 7.45 3.23 6.84
N GLY A 85 6.26 3.10 7.41
CA GLY A 85 5.70 4.15 8.25
C GLY A 85 4.28 3.83 8.71
N TYR A 86 3.50 4.88 8.90
CA TYR A 86 2.15 4.78 9.44
C TYR A 86 1.23 5.91 8.96
N ILE A 87 -0.06 5.73 9.19
CA ILE A 87 -1.10 6.75 9.06
C ILE A 87 -1.57 7.11 10.48
N ASP A 88 -1.48 8.40 10.85
CA ASP A 88 -2.05 8.89 12.12
C ASP A 88 -3.58 9.00 11.97
N PRO A 89 -4.38 8.39 12.86
CA PRO A 89 -5.84 8.43 12.75
C PRO A 89 -6.41 9.85 12.74
N GLY A 90 -7.29 10.12 11.78
CA GLY A 90 -7.96 11.41 11.62
C GLY A 90 -7.09 12.52 11.01
N GLU A 91 -5.81 12.23 10.72
CA GLU A 91 -4.95 13.18 10.05
C GLU A 91 -5.13 13.11 8.53
N MET A 92 -5.51 14.24 7.95
CA MET A 92 -5.87 14.36 6.54
C MET A 92 -5.13 15.54 5.92
N ALA A 93 -4.74 15.39 4.66
CA ALA A 93 -4.06 16.40 3.87
C ALA A 93 -4.82 16.67 2.57
N PRO A 94 -4.77 17.91 2.04
CA PRO A 94 -5.24 18.19 0.69
C PRO A 94 -4.34 17.49 -0.33
N GLU A 95 -4.96 16.81 -1.30
CA GLU A 95 -4.32 16.15 -2.43
C GLU A 95 -4.76 16.80 -3.73
N GLY A 96 -3.83 16.95 -4.67
CA GLY A 96 -4.10 17.56 -5.96
C GLY A 96 -4.01 19.10 -5.99
N PRO A 97 -4.43 19.71 -7.11
CA PRO A 97 -4.96 19.03 -8.29
C PRO A 97 -3.88 18.24 -9.06
N TYR A 98 -4.24 17.08 -9.60
CA TYR A 98 -3.36 16.25 -10.44
C TYR A 98 -4.06 15.79 -11.72
N GLY A 99 -3.30 15.66 -12.81
CA GLY A 99 -3.78 15.03 -14.03
C GLY A 99 -3.95 13.52 -13.86
N ASP A 100 -5.01 12.95 -14.43
CA ASP A 100 -5.25 11.50 -14.40
C ASP A 100 -5.48 10.88 -15.79
N HIS A 101 -5.79 9.59 -15.81
CA HIS A 101 -5.98 8.79 -17.02
C HIS A 101 -7.10 9.28 -17.95
N THR A 102 -8.01 10.16 -17.48
CA THR A 102 -9.06 10.76 -18.31
C THR A 102 -8.55 11.90 -19.20
N GLY A 103 -7.33 12.39 -18.94
CA GLY A 103 -6.74 13.53 -19.65
C GLY A 103 -7.07 14.90 -19.05
N TYR A 104 -7.71 14.93 -17.87
CA TYR A 104 -8.08 16.15 -17.15
C TYR A 104 -7.42 16.20 -15.76
N TYR A 105 -7.38 17.38 -15.17
CA TYR A 105 -7.04 17.55 -13.76
C TYR A 105 -8.27 17.24 -12.90
N ASN A 106 -8.07 16.49 -11.83
CA ASN A 106 -9.04 16.45 -10.74
C ASN A 106 -8.94 17.72 -9.88
N GLU A 107 -10.01 17.98 -9.14
CA GLU A 107 -10.03 19.02 -8.10
C GLU A 107 -9.27 18.56 -6.85
N VAL A 108 -8.96 19.52 -5.98
CA VAL A 108 -8.39 19.24 -4.66
C VAL A 108 -9.41 18.48 -3.81
N ASP A 109 -8.95 17.40 -3.17
CA ASP A 109 -9.76 16.62 -2.23
C ASP A 109 -8.91 16.19 -1.01
N SER A 110 -9.53 15.65 0.04
CA SER A 110 -8.88 15.33 1.32
C SER A 110 -8.61 13.84 1.47
N PHE A 111 -7.35 13.46 1.73
CA PHE A 111 -6.93 12.07 1.91
C PHE A 111 -6.02 11.90 3.15
N PRO A 112 -5.90 10.68 3.72
CA PRO A 112 -5.05 10.44 4.89
C PRO A 112 -3.58 10.81 4.65
N GLY A 113 -2.93 11.40 5.65
CA GLY A 113 -1.48 11.63 5.65
C GLY A 113 -0.69 10.31 5.78
N VAL A 114 0.53 10.24 5.25
CA VAL A 114 1.44 9.11 5.53
C VAL A 114 2.72 9.69 6.12
N TYR A 115 3.04 9.21 7.31
CA TYR A 115 4.28 9.54 8.00
C TYR A 115 5.26 8.40 7.88
N ARG A 116 6.54 8.75 7.87
CA ARG A 116 7.63 7.82 7.65
C ARG A 116 8.41 7.59 8.94
N ASP A 117 8.69 6.34 9.26
CA ASP A 117 9.56 5.99 10.38
C ASP A 117 11.05 5.99 9.98
N ALA A 118 11.41 5.47 8.80
CA ALA A 118 12.81 5.39 8.33
C ALA A 118 12.99 5.19 6.79
N TYR A 119 14.19 5.50 6.26
CA TYR A 119 14.64 5.22 4.88
C TYR A 119 15.67 4.10 4.86
N TYR A 120 15.39 3.06 4.07
CA TYR A 120 16.31 1.96 3.82
C TYR A 120 16.53 1.86 2.30
N PRO A 121 17.75 2.13 1.80
CA PRO A 121 18.13 1.67 0.48
C PRO A 121 18.26 0.14 0.53
N ALA A 122 17.75 -0.56 -0.49
CA ALA A 122 17.92 -1.99 -0.63
C ALA A 122 19.40 -2.39 -0.80
#